data_AF-A0A382PL96-F1
#
_entry.id   AF-A0A382PL96-F1
#
_cell.length_a   1.000
_cell.length_b   1.000
_cell.length_c   1.000
_cell.angle_alpha   90.00
_cell.angle_beta   90.00
_cell.angle_gamma   90.00
#
_symmetry.space_group_name_H-M   'P 1'
#
loop_
_entity.id
_entity.type
_entity.pdbx_description
1 polymer ?
#
loop_
_entity_poly.entity_id
_entity_poly.type
_entity_poly.pdbx_seq_one_letter_code
_entity_poly.pdbx_strand_id
1 'polypeptide(L)'
;MTSSFDIHSDAFTEILNEDSSVEHIATGFGFTEGPIWVGGCLLFSDIPNSRIVKYDVKEEGASVSTYKYPSGNSNGLTLDHNGNLIACEHTNRRVSITD
;
A
#
# COMPACT_ATOMS: atom_id res chain seq x y z
N MET A 1 3.57 26.10 -12.92
CA MET A 1 3.07 25.40 -11.73
C MET A 1 4.28 25.09 -10.87
N THR A 2 4.24 25.38 -9.58
CA THR A 2 5.30 24.96 -8.65
C THR A 2 5.23 23.44 -8.51
N SER A 3 6.30 22.72 -8.88
CA SER A 3 6.35 21.26 -8.76
C SER A 3 6.09 20.83 -7.31
N SER A 4 5.29 19.78 -7.11
CA SER A 4 5.04 19.15 -5.80
C SER A 4 6.29 18.50 -5.17
N PHE A 5 7.45 18.67 -5.78
CA PHE A 5 8.68 17.97 -5.47
C PHE A 5 9.80 18.96 -5.19
N ASP A 6 10.57 18.69 -4.14
CA ASP A 6 11.90 19.28 -3.91
C ASP A 6 12.92 18.41 -4.66
N ILE A 7 13.51 18.95 -5.73
CA ILE A 7 14.30 18.18 -6.71
C ILE A 7 15.79 18.45 -6.49
N HIS A 8 16.54 17.39 -6.14
CA HIS A 8 17.99 17.48 -5.91
C HIS A 8 18.86 17.04 -7.11
N SER A 9 18.25 16.55 -8.20
CA SER A 9 18.95 16.10 -9.41
C SER A 9 18.02 16.10 -10.63
N ASP A 10 18.55 16.51 -11.78
CA ASP A 10 17.82 16.50 -13.06
C ASP A 10 17.40 15.08 -13.49
N ALA A 11 18.13 14.03 -13.09
CA ALA A 11 17.75 12.65 -13.39
C ALA A 11 16.38 12.26 -12.80
N PHE A 12 15.89 12.99 -11.78
CA PHE A 12 14.56 12.76 -11.23
C PHE A 12 13.45 13.26 -12.17
N THR A 13 13.67 14.35 -12.92
CA THR A 13 12.65 14.84 -13.85
C THR A 13 12.46 13.90 -15.05
N GLU A 14 13.50 13.14 -15.40
CA GLU A 14 13.46 12.14 -16.47
C GLU A 14 12.52 10.95 -16.17
N ILE A 15 12.16 10.73 -14.90
CA ILE A 15 11.23 9.65 -14.49
C ILE A 15 9.81 10.15 -14.17
N LEU A 16 9.57 11.46 -14.28
CA LEU A 16 8.25 12.05 -14.04
C LEU A 16 7.48 12.23 -15.36
N ASN A 17 6.16 12.09 -15.31
CA ASN A 17 5.31 12.59 -16.37
C ASN A 17 5.09 14.10 -16.17
N GLU A 18 4.75 14.82 -17.25
CA GLU A 18 4.52 16.27 -17.20
C GLU A 18 3.51 16.69 -16.11
N ASP A 19 2.47 15.88 -15.91
CA ASP A 19 1.39 16.12 -14.95
C ASP A 19 1.54 15.35 -13.63
N SER A 20 2.74 14.86 -13.29
CA SER A 20 2.96 14.13 -12.04
C SER A 20 2.77 15.02 -10.80
N SER A 21 1.91 14.58 -9.89
CA SER A 21 1.67 15.17 -8.58
C SER A 21 1.73 14.10 -7.48
N VAL A 22 2.02 14.51 -6.24
CA VAL A 22 1.80 13.65 -5.07
C VAL A 22 0.46 13.99 -4.47
N GLU A 23 -0.41 12.98 -4.33
CA GLU A 23 -1.76 13.17 -3.81
C GLU A 23 -1.98 12.34 -2.54
N HIS A 24 -2.71 12.92 -1.60
CA HIS A 24 -3.11 12.23 -0.38
C HIS A 24 -4.42 11.47 -0.63
N ILE A 25 -4.32 10.18 -0.92
CA ILE A 25 -5.45 9.38 -1.42
C ILE A 25 -6.37 8.80 -0.33
N ALA A 26 -5.91 8.70 0.92
CA ALA A 26 -6.68 8.17 2.05
C ALA A 26 -6.06 8.57 3.41
N THR A 27 -6.88 8.67 4.46
CA THR A 27 -6.46 9.01 5.84
C THR A 27 -7.06 8.04 6.86
N GLY A 28 -6.72 8.21 8.15
CA GLY A 28 -7.33 7.45 9.26
C GLY A 28 -6.61 6.16 9.64
N PHE A 29 -5.34 6.02 9.25
CA PHE A 29 -4.49 4.87 9.58
C PHE A 29 -3.53 5.21 10.73
N GLY A 30 -3.05 4.20 11.46
CA GLY A 30 -2.06 4.39 12.52
C GLY A 30 -0.63 4.48 11.98
N PHE A 31 -0.23 3.50 11.17
CA PHE A 31 1.06 3.50 10.47
C PHE A 31 0.96 2.57 9.26
N THR A 32 1.15 3.13 8.05
CA THR A 32 0.97 2.40 6.79
C THR A 32 2.29 1.84 6.28
N GLU A 33 2.31 0.56 5.91
CA GLU A 33 3.52 -0.13 5.42
C GLU A 33 3.19 -1.23 4.40
N GLY A 34 4.22 -1.74 3.74
CA GLY A 34 4.15 -2.90 2.85
C GLY A 34 3.08 -2.80 1.75
N PRO A 35 3.07 -1.73 0.93
CA PRO A 35 2.12 -1.61 -0.16
C PRO A 35 2.36 -2.66 -1.25
N ILE A 36 1.29 -3.23 -1.80
CA ILE A 36 1.34 -4.07 -3.01
C ILE A 36 0.07 -3.89 -3.86
N TRP A 37 0.25 -3.82 -5.18
CA TRP A 37 -0.87 -3.82 -6.13
C TRP A 37 -1.28 -5.24 -6.50
N VAL A 38 -2.55 -5.61 -6.30
CA VAL A 38 -3.10 -6.93 -6.60
C VAL A 38 -4.47 -6.78 -7.25
N GLY A 39 -4.66 -7.32 -8.45
CA GLY A 39 -5.98 -7.43 -9.08
C GLY A 39 -6.75 -6.10 -9.21
N GLY A 40 -6.06 -4.98 -9.44
CA GLY A 40 -6.69 -3.66 -9.61
C GLY A 40 -6.92 -2.88 -8.31
N CYS A 41 -6.44 -3.38 -7.17
CA CYS A 41 -6.48 -2.65 -5.91
C CYS A 41 -5.09 -2.58 -5.26
N LEU A 42 -4.91 -1.58 -4.40
CA LEU A 42 -3.74 -1.45 -3.54
C LEU A 42 -4.05 -2.10 -2.19
N LEU A 43 -3.24 -3.06 -1.78
CA LEU A 43 -3.20 -3.58 -0.41
C LEU A 43 -2.05 -2.94 0.36
N PHE A 44 -2.25 -2.66 1.64
CA PHE A 44 -1.19 -2.19 2.54
C PHE A 44 -1.55 -2.49 3.99
N SER A 45 -0.54 -2.58 4.86
CA SER A 45 -0.74 -2.84 6.28
C SER A 45 -1.00 -1.55 7.06
N ASP A 46 -2.02 -1.54 7.92
CA ASP A 46 -2.25 -0.52 8.95
C ASP A 46 -1.83 -1.13 10.30
N ILE A 47 -0.52 -1.02 10.59
CA ILE A 47 0.17 -1.86 11.59
C ILE A 47 -0.50 -1.76 12.97
N PRO A 48 -0.74 -0.57 13.56
CA PRO A 48 -1.27 -0.47 14.92
C PRO A 48 -2.71 -0.99 15.04
N ASN A 49 -3.49 -0.91 13.95
CA ASN A 49 -4.87 -1.39 13.90
C ASN A 49 -4.97 -2.89 13.54
N SER A 50 -3.83 -3.57 13.34
CA SER A 50 -3.74 -5.02 13.06
C SER A 50 -4.63 -5.47 11.89
N ARG A 51 -4.61 -4.69 10.80
CA ARG A 51 -5.33 -5.04 9.57
C ARG A 51 -4.49 -4.82 8.32
N ILE A 52 -4.80 -5.61 7.29
CA ILE A 52 -4.44 -5.30 5.90
C ILE A 52 -5.62 -4.51 5.32
N VAL A 53 -5.34 -3.34 4.78
CA VAL A 53 -6.29 -2.44 4.13
C VAL A 53 -6.31 -2.72 2.64
N LYS A 54 -7.49 -2.61 2.02
CA LYS A 54 -7.68 -2.57 0.58
C LYS A 54 -8.17 -1.17 0.17
N TYR A 55 -7.41 -0.54 -0.72
CA TYR A 55 -7.80 0.66 -1.44
C TYR A 55 -8.16 0.27 -2.87
N ASP A 56 -9.45 0.36 -3.19
CA ASP A 56 -10.03 -0.04 -4.47
C ASP A 56 -10.41 1.20 -5.27
N VAL A 57 -9.94 1.31 -6.51
CA VAL A 57 -10.25 2.44 -7.40
C VAL A 57 -11.26 1.97 -8.43
N LYS A 58 -12.50 2.42 -8.29
CA LYS A 58 -13.60 2.10 -9.20
C LYS A 58 -14.02 3.33 -10.00
N GLU A 59 -14.84 3.12 -11.03
CA GLU A 59 -15.37 4.21 -11.87
C GLU A 59 -16.13 5.25 -11.04
N GLU A 60 -16.85 4.83 -10.00
CA GLU A 60 -17.62 5.72 -9.13
C GLU A 60 -16.78 6.40 -8.04
N GLY A 61 -15.49 6.05 -7.92
CA GLY A 61 -14.55 6.60 -6.95
C GLY A 61 -13.77 5.55 -6.19
N ALA A 62 -12.85 6.03 -5.35
CA ALA A 62 -12.03 5.17 -4.50
C ALA A 62 -12.76 4.77 -3.22
N SER A 63 -12.46 3.58 -2.71
CA SER A 63 -12.97 3.08 -1.44
C SER A 63 -11.88 2.43 -0.59
N VAL A 64 -11.97 2.61 0.72
CA VAL A 64 -11.08 2.00 1.71
C VAL A 64 -11.87 0.94 2.48
N SER A 65 -11.36 -0.28 2.54
CA SER A 65 -11.98 -1.39 3.27
C SER A 65 -10.91 -2.26 3.94
N THR A 66 -11.32 -3.12 4.87
CA THR A 66 -10.42 -4.10 5.49
C THR A 66 -10.35 -5.34 4.59
N TYR A 67 -9.15 -5.71 4.16
CA TYR A 67 -8.89 -6.98 3.47
C TYR A 67 -8.75 -8.14 4.45
N LYS A 68 -7.94 -7.96 5.51
CA LYS A 68 -7.72 -8.96 6.56
C LYS A 68 -7.68 -8.34 7.94
N TYR A 69 -8.36 -8.97 8.89
CA TYR A 69 -8.25 -8.70 10.33
C TYR A 69 -8.55 -9.99 11.13
N PRO A 70 -7.78 -10.31 12.18
CA PRO A 70 -6.52 -9.67 12.57
C PRO A 70 -5.38 -10.03 11.58
N SER A 71 -4.46 -9.10 11.35
CA SER A 71 -3.30 -9.31 10.46
C SER A 71 -2.03 -9.76 11.18
N GLY A 72 -2.07 -9.87 12.52
CA GLY A 72 -0.87 -10.13 13.31
C GLY A 72 0.12 -8.96 13.29
N ASN A 73 -0.39 -7.73 13.12
CA ASN A 73 0.40 -6.52 12.88
C ASN A 73 1.35 -6.74 11.68
N SER A 74 0.76 -7.13 10.55
CA SER A 74 1.47 -7.29 9.28
C SER A 74 2.25 -6.02 8.93
N ASN A 75 3.39 -6.17 8.25
CA ASN A 75 4.19 -5.09 7.70
C ASN A 75 4.35 -5.30 6.19
N GLY A 76 5.47 -5.89 5.75
CA GLY A 76 5.73 -6.18 4.34
C GLY A 76 4.73 -7.18 3.76
N LEU A 77 4.23 -6.87 2.56
CA LEU A 77 3.36 -7.72 1.74
C LEU A 77 4.03 -8.03 0.40
N THR A 78 3.87 -9.26 -0.09
CA THR A 78 4.27 -9.64 -1.45
C THR A 78 3.40 -10.78 -1.98
N LEU A 79 3.60 -11.24 -3.21
CA LEU A 79 2.93 -12.42 -3.75
C LEU A 79 3.93 -13.57 -3.91
N ASP A 80 3.46 -14.80 -3.72
CA ASP A 80 4.17 -15.98 -4.20
C ASP A 80 3.98 -16.18 -5.72
N HIS A 81 4.64 -17.20 -6.29
CA HIS A 81 4.56 -17.50 -7.72
C HIS A 81 3.16 -17.94 -8.20
N ASN A 82 2.27 -18.34 -7.28
CA ASN A 82 0.88 -18.70 -7.57
C ASN A 82 -0.07 -17.52 -7.38
N GLY A 83 0.44 -16.34 -6.99
CA GLY A 83 -0.36 -15.15 -6.71
C GLY A 83 -0.99 -15.15 -5.32
N ASN A 84 -0.58 -16.04 -4.40
CA ASN A 84 -1.04 -15.98 -3.02
C ASN A 84 -0.34 -14.84 -2.29
N LEU A 85 -1.08 -14.10 -1.47
CA LEU A 85 -0.52 -13.01 -0.68
C LEU A 85 0.34 -13.56 0.45
N ILE A 86 1.55 -13.03 0.58
CA ILE A 86 2.52 -13.29 1.66
C ILE A 86 2.57 -12.06 2.56
N ALA A 87 2.56 -12.27 3.87
CA ALA A 87 2.72 -11.21 4.86
C ALA A 87 3.83 -11.50 5.88
N CYS A 88 4.62 -10.49 6.22
CA CYS A 88 5.49 -10.49 7.39
C CYS A 88 4.72 -9.99 8.61
N GLU A 89 4.56 -10.81 9.65
CA GLU A 89 3.77 -10.49 10.84
C GLU A 89 4.67 -10.14 12.04
N HIS A 90 4.54 -8.93 12.60
CA HIS A 90 5.32 -8.53 13.79
C HIS A 90 4.93 -9.36 15.03
N THR A 91 3.63 -9.47 15.31
CA THR A 91 3.14 -10.08 16.57
C THR A 91 3.38 -11.59 16.58
N ASN A 92 3.11 -12.26 15.46
CA ASN A 92 3.27 -13.71 15.34
C ASN A 92 4.69 -14.14 14.97
N ARG A 93 5.58 -13.18 14.64
CA ARG A 93 7.00 -13.41 14.32
C ARG A 93 7.19 -14.45 13.23
N ARG A 94 6.39 -14.37 12.17
CA ARG A 94 6.39 -15.33 11.07
C ARG A 94 6.16 -14.64 9.73
N VAL A 95 6.49 -15.36 8.67
CA VAL A 95 5.99 -15.10 7.33
C VAL A 95 4.84 -16.07 7.09
N SER A 96 3.69 -15.57 6.66
CA SER A 96 2.52 -16.38 6.36
C SER A 96 2.07 -16.19 4.92
N ILE A 97 1.51 -17.24 4.35
CA ILE A 97 0.62 -17.10 3.20
C ILE A 97 -0.74 -16.76 3.79
N THR A 98 -1.28 -15.62 3.39
CA THR A 98 -2.57 -15.14 3.84
C THR A 98 -3.64 -15.43 2.79
N ASP A 99 -4.68 -16.07 3.30
CA ASP A 99 -6.02 -16.22 2.76
C ASP A 99 -6.89 -14.97 3.00
#